data_AF-A0AB33IK50-F1
#
_entry.id   AF-A0AB33IK50-F1
#
_cell.length_a   1.000
_cell.length_b   1.000
_cell.length_c   1.000
_cell.angle_alpha   90.00
_cell.angle_beta   90.00
_cell.angle_gamma   90.00
#
_symmetry.space_group_name_H-M   'P 1'
#
loop_
_entity.id
_entity.type
_entity.pdbx_description
1 polymer ?
#
loop_
_entity_poly.entity_id
_entity_poly.type
_entity_poly.pdbx_seq_one_letter_code
_entity_poly.pdbx_strand_id
1 'polypeptide(L)'
;MIYKKPLLYAGCAAVVLACVAWGGARFVNGDGINQYTNDAYVTADFTTVAPKVAGRIDRVIAQDNEQVRAGEELAHIEDDDYRAALDVAKGNVLAAQGDVTNLEAELARQDSVIAEVRAAVLADQANLLFARQNTTRYRNLSAGGAGTIEQKQSSEAHEKEEQAAIARDQAGVDAAVRQIAVLKGQLERARGVLLRAQGDTKQAELNLSYCTIPAPVDGVVGERGVRVGAYVHPGTGILAVVPTQAAYVLANFQETQLTKVQTGQRATIWVDTFPNHPLKAHVDSLAPATGVAFAPIQPDNATGNFTKVVQRIPVKLTFDADQPLAAKVRVGMSVEVNIDTSSKPEGPHAGDNRYVWH
;
A
#
# COMPACT_ATOMS: atom_id res chain seq x y z
N MET A 1 59.11 -72.40 23.32
CA MET A 1 58.12 -71.73 22.45
C MET A 1 56.81 -72.49 22.56
N ILE A 2 55.69 -71.85 22.92
CA ILE A 2 54.25 -72.22 22.74
C ILE A 2 53.48 -71.57 23.91
N TYR A 3 53.28 -70.24 23.89
CA TYR A 3 52.32 -69.56 24.80
C TYR A 3 51.79 -68.23 24.22
N LYS A 4 51.84 -68.03 22.89
CA LYS A 4 51.36 -66.80 22.24
C LYS A 4 49.93 -66.87 21.69
N LYS A 5 49.29 -68.06 21.68
CA LYS A 5 47.94 -68.26 21.10
C LYS A 5 46.76 -67.80 21.97
N PRO A 6 46.72 -67.99 23.32
CA PRO A 6 45.54 -67.60 24.10
C PRO A 6 45.36 -66.07 24.20
N LEU A 7 46.45 -65.31 24.25
CA LEU A 7 46.40 -63.84 24.19
C LEU A 7 45.87 -63.33 22.84
N LEU A 8 46.15 -64.04 21.75
CA LEU A 8 45.68 -63.67 20.42
C LEU A 8 44.18 -63.94 20.27
N TYR A 9 43.68 -65.06 20.81
CA TYR A 9 42.24 -65.35 20.86
C TYR A 9 41.47 -64.40 21.79
N ALA A 10 42.03 -64.06 22.95
CA ALA A 10 41.43 -63.09 23.86
C ALA A 10 41.39 -61.68 23.25
N GLY A 11 42.45 -61.28 22.53
CA GLY A 11 42.48 -60.03 21.76
C GLY A 11 41.43 -60.00 20.66
N CYS A 12 41.31 -61.07 19.86
CA CYS A 12 40.26 -61.16 18.83
C CYS A 12 38.85 -61.12 19.41
N ALA A 13 38.59 -61.82 20.53
CA ALA A 13 37.28 -61.79 21.19
C ALA A 13 36.93 -60.39 21.73
N ALA A 14 37.89 -59.68 22.31
CA ALA A 14 37.70 -58.29 22.76
C ALA A 14 37.40 -57.34 21.59
N VAL A 15 38.06 -57.51 20.45
CA VAL A 15 37.80 -56.72 19.24
C VAL A 15 36.39 -57.00 18.69
N VAL A 16 35.98 -58.26 18.62
CA VAL A 16 34.63 -58.63 18.16
C VAL A 16 33.56 -58.06 19.10
N LEU A 17 33.74 -58.17 20.42
CA LEU A 17 32.81 -57.58 21.39
C LEU A 17 32.76 -56.06 21.29
N ALA A 18 33.90 -55.40 21.06
CA ALA A 18 33.94 -53.96 20.82
C ALA A 18 33.22 -53.58 19.53
N CYS A 19 33.39 -54.33 18.43
CA CYS A 19 32.68 -54.09 17.17
C CYS A 19 31.17 -54.35 17.28
N VAL A 20 30.74 -55.36 18.03
CA VAL A 20 29.32 -55.65 18.28
C VAL A 20 28.71 -54.60 19.20
N ALA A 21 29.41 -54.17 20.26
CA ALA A 21 28.96 -53.09 21.13
C ALA A 21 28.89 -51.75 20.38
N TRP A 22 29.87 -51.45 19.53
CA TRP A 22 29.91 -50.26 18.70
C TRP A 22 28.82 -50.28 17.61
N GLY A 23 28.66 -51.40 16.91
CA GLY A 23 27.61 -51.60 15.92
C GLY A 23 26.21 -51.58 16.54
N GLY A 24 26.03 -52.21 17.70
CA GLY A 24 24.78 -52.21 18.45
C GLY A 24 24.42 -50.82 19.00
N ALA A 25 25.40 -50.08 19.53
CA ALA A 25 25.20 -48.70 19.96
C ALA A 25 24.81 -47.78 18.79
N ARG A 26 25.38 -47.99 17.60
CA ARG A 26 25.03 -47.23 16.40
C ARG A 26 23.65 -47.61 15.85
N PHE A 27 23.29 -48.89 15.90
CA PHE A 27 21.98 -49.36 15.46
C PHE A 27 20.84 -48.88 16.37
N VAL A 28 21.07 -48.83 17.68
CA VAL A 28 20.08 -48.40 18.68
C VAL A 28 19.94 -46.87 18.74
N ASN A 29 21.05 -46.13 18.63
CA ASN A 29 21.02 -44.67 18.71
C ASN A 29 20.85 -43.97 17.35
N GLY A 30 20.85 -44.74 16.26
CA GLY A 30 20.95 -44.22 14.90
C GLY A 30 22.30 -43.55 14.61
N ASP A 31 22.55 -43.26 13.34
CA ASP A 31 23.81 -42.61 12.93
C ASP A 31 23.90 -41.14 13.36
N GLY A 32 22.82 -40.57 13.92
CA GLY A 32 22.66 -39.14 14.20
C GLY A 32 22.68 -38.26 12.95
N ILE A 33 22.72 -38.89 11.77
CA ILE A 33 22.76 -38.25 10.45
C ILE A 33 21.35 -37.94 9.97
N ASN A 34 20.42 -38.89 10.13
CA ASN A 34 19.03 -38.73 9.72
C ASN A 34 18.18 -38.35 10.93
N GLN A 35 17.57 -37.17 10.89
CA GLN A 35 16.66 -36.69 11.92
C GLN A 35 15.23 -36.84 11.44
N TYR A 36 14.49 -37.73 12.07
CA TYR A 36 13.12 -38.07 11.71
C TYR A 36 12.10 -37.47 12.69
N THR A 37 10.97 -36.99 12.16
CA THR A 37 9.77 -36.65 12.93
C THR A 37 8.51 -36.92 12.12
N ASN A 38 7.45 -37.35 12.80
CA ASN A 38 6.09 -37.46 12.28
C ASN A 38 5.15 -36.38 12.86
N ASP A 39 5.69 -35.46 13.65
CA ASP A 39 4.97 -34.31 14.17
C ASP A 39 5.21 -33.14 13.21
N ALA A 40 4.62 -33.22 12.02
CA ALA A 40 4.79 -32.23 10.98
C ALA A 40 3.51 -32.05 10.17
N TYR A 41 3.26 -30.79 9.79
CA TYR A 41 2.07 -30.39 9.04
C TYR A 41 2.44 -29.46 7.91
N VAL A 42 1.72 -29.58 6.80
CA VAL A 42 1.78 -28.60 5.73
C VAL A 42 1.03 -27.36 6.16
N THR A 43 1.66 -26.21 6.00
CA THR A 43 1.07 -24.91 6.23
C THR A 43 1.31 -24.00 5.03
N ALA A 44 0.58 -22.91 4.95
CA ALA A 44 0.86 -21.83 4.02
C ALA A 44 0.45 -20.50 4.66
N ASP A 45 1.14 -19.44 4.28
CA ASP A 45 0.75 -18.10 4.68
C ASP A 45 -0.49 -17.71 3.88
N PHE A 46 -1.61 -17.46 4.56
CA PHE A 46 -2.85 -17.05 3.91
C PHE A 46 -3.10 -15.57 4.09
N THR A 47 -3.72 -14.95 3.09
CA THR A 47 -4.10 -13.53 3.16
C THR A 47 -5.61 -13.43 3.32
N THR A 48 -6.06 -12.84 4.43
CA THR A 48 -7.47 -12.50 4.64
C THR A 48 -7.82 -11.28 3.80
N VAL A 49 -8.78 -11.44 2.89
CA VAL A 49 -9.31 -10.37 2.06
C VAL A 49 -10.41 -9.65 2.82
N ALA A 50 -10.27 -8.33 2.93
CA ALA A 50 -11.23 -7.46 3.62
C ALA A 50 -11.54 -6.24 2.75
N PRO A 51 -12.77 -5.70 2.83
CA PRO A 51 -13.16 -4.55 2.04
C PRO A 51 -12.54 -3.27 2.62
N LYS A 52 -12.42 -2.24 1.78
CA LYS A 52 -12.01 -0.88 2.21
C LYS A 52 -13.21 0.04 2.49
N VAL A 53 -14.38 -0.31 1.97
CA VAL A 53 -15.62 0.45 2.12
C VAL A 53 -16.69 -0.41 2.77
N ALA A 54 -17.65 0.22 3.44
CA ALA A 54 -18.78 -0.47 4.05
C ALA A 54 -19.91 -0.67 3.03
N GLY A 55 -20.70 -1.72 3.19
CA GLY A 55 -21.88 -1.90 2.37
C GLY A 55 -22.40 -3.33 2.39
N ARG A 56 -23.47 -3.56 1.63
CA ARG A 56 -24.08 -4.87 1.50
C ARG A 56 -23.47 -5.62 0.33
N ILE A 57 -23.16 -6.91 0.52
CA ILE A 57 -22.67 -7.77 -0.55
C ILE A 57 -23.82 -8.13 -1.48
N ASP A 58 -23.74 -7.76 -2.76
CA ASP A 58 -24.74 -8.07 -3.78
C ASP A 58 -24.43 -9.39 -4.50
N ARG A 59 -23.16 -9.73 -4.68
CA ARG A 59 -22.69 -10.99 -5.26
C ARG A 59 -21.36 -11.45 -4.67
N VAL A 60 -21.22 -12.77 -4.56
CA VAL A 60 -19.94 -13.42 -4.29
C VAL A 60 -19.69 -14.37 -5.45
N ILE A 61 -18.62 -14.11 -6.20
CA ILE A 61 -18.28 -14.85 -7.42
C ILE A 61 -17.46 -16.07 -7.07
N ALA A 62 -16.48 -15.90 -6.18
CA ALA A 62 -15.58 -16.98 -5.81
C ALA A 62 -16.26 -18.03 -4.93
N GLN A 63 -16.05 -19.30 -5.25
CA GLN A 63 -16.54 -20.45 -4.49
C GLN A 63 -15.47 -21.00 -3.55
N ASP A 64 -15.91 -21.72 -2.53
CA ASP A 64 -15.00 -22.41 -1.61
C ASP A 64 -14.14 -23.43 -2.40
N ASN A 65 -12.83 -23.45 -2.14
CA ASN A 65 -11.84 -24.29 -2.81
C ASN A 65 -11.57 -23.99 -4.30
N GLU A 66 -12.05 -22.85 -4.81
CA GLU A 66 -11.81 -22.43 -6.19
C GLU A 66 -10.42 -21.78 -6.36
N GLN A 67 -9.79 -22.00 -7.51
CA GLN A 67 -8.55 -21.32 -7.88
C GLN A 67 -8.84 -19.93 -8.41
N VAL A 68 -8.12 -18.93 -7.90
CA VAL A 68 -8.28 -17.52 -8.27
C VAL A 68 -6.94 -16.91 -8.63
N ARG A 69 -6.97 -15.94 -9.54
CA ARG A 69 -5.79 -15.17 -9.95
C ARG A 69 -5.76 -13.79 -9.30
N ALA A 70 -4.58 -13.23 -9.11
CA ALA A 70 -4.41 -11.87 -8.62
C ALA A 70 -5.19 -10.89 -9.52
N GLY A 71 -6.01 -10.03 -8.90
CA GLY A 71 -6.88 -9.08 -9.59
C GLY A 71 -8.26 -9.63 -9.98
N GLU A 72 -8.50 -10.93 -9.86
CA GLU A 72 -9.82 -11.53 -10.13
C GLU A 72 -10.86 -11.08 -9.09
N GLU A 73 -12.06 -10.73 -9.54
CA GLU A 73 -13.14 -10.27 -8.66
C GLU A 73 -13.67 -11.43 -7.81
N LEU A 74 -13.55 -11.30 -6.50
CA LEU A 74 -13.99 -12.34 -5.56
C LEU A 74 -15.41 -12.08 -5.05
N ALA A 75 -15.68 -10.83 -4.71
CA ALA A 75 -16.95 -10.37 -4.20
C ALA A 75 -17.19 -8.92 -4.61
N HIS A 76 -18.44 -8.51 -4.57
CA HIS A 76 -18.85 -7.15 -4.87
C HIS A 76 -19.79 -6.62 -3.79
N ILE A 77 -19.65 -5.33 -3.51
CA ILE A 77 -20.49 -4.54 -2.63
C ILE A 77 -21.42 -3.72 -3.51
N GLU A 78 -22.70 -3.67 -3.15
CA GLU A 78 -23.70 -2.80 -3.77
C GLU A 78 -23.13 -1.37 -3.97
N ASP A 79 -23.14 -0.91 -5.23
CA ASP A 79 -22.39 0.27 -5.66
C ASP A 79 -23.29 1.47 -5.99
N ASP A 80 -24.62 1.33 -5.90
CA ASP A 80 -25.60 2.36 -6.27
C ASP A 80 -25.35 3.69 -5.52
N ASP A 81 -25.16 3.63 -4.20
CA ASP A 81 -24.86 4.82 -3.38
C ASP A 81 -23.52 5.46 -3.77
N TYR A 82 -22.52 4.65 -4.13
CA TYR A 82 -21.20 5.11 -4.53
C TYR A 82 -21.20 5.74 -5.92
N ARG A 83 -22.00 5.20 -6.85
CA ARG A 83 -22.23 5.77 -8.17
C ARG A 83 -22.99 7.09 -8.08
N ALA A 84 -24.03 7.16 -7.26
CA ALA A 84 -24.76 8.40 -7.00
C ALA A 84 -23.84 9.47 -6.39
N ALA A 85 -23.00 9.11 -5.42
CA ALA A 85 -22.03 10.02 -4.83
C ALA A 85 -21.01 10.53 -5.85
N LEU A 86 -20.55 9.67 -6.77
CA LEU A 86 -19.67 10.05 -7.87
C LEU A 86 -20.34 11.04 -8.82
N ASP A 87 -21.61 10.81 -9.17
CA ASP A 87 -22.36 11.70 -10.06
C ASP A 87 -22.58 13.08 -9.42
N VAL A 88 -22.87 13.13 -8.12
CA VAL A 88 -22.93 14.40 -7.36
C VAL A 88 -21.58 15.12 -7.37
N ALA A 89 -20.47 14.40 -7.15
CA ALA A 89 -19.14 14.99 -7.18
C ALA A 89 -18.76 15.56 -8.57
N LYS A 90 -19.10 14.84 -9.64
CA LYS A 90 -18.93 15.32 -11.03
C LYS A 90 -19.77 16.57 -11.31
N GLY A 91 -21.01 16.61 -10.80
CA GLY A 91 -21.86 17.79 -10.88
C GLY A 91 -21.24 19.02 -10.21
N ASN A 92 -20.60 18.83 -9.04
CA ASN A 92 -19.91 19.91 -8.34
C ASN A 92 -18.69 20.44 -9.12
N VAL A 93 -17.95 19.56 -9.81
CA VAL A 93 -16.86 19.98 -10.71
C VAL A 93 -17.41 20.85 -11.84
N LEU A 94 -18.52 20.44 -12.46
CA LEU A 94 -19.14 21.20 -13.54
C LEU A 94 -19.59 22.59 -13.05
N ALA A 95 -20.21 22.67 -11.87
CA ALA A 95 -20.62 23.94 -11.27
C ALA A 95 -19.41 24.85 -11.01
N ALA A 96 -18.36 24.33 -10.36
CA ALA A 96 -17.15 25.10 -10.07
C ALA A 96 -16.40 25.55 -11.34
N GLN A 97 -16.41 24.72 -12.40
CA GLN A 97 -15.86 25.08 -13.70
C GLN A 97 -16.66 26.22 -14.35
N GLY A 98 -17.98 26.22 -14.20
CA GLY A 98 -18.85 27.32 -14.61
C GLY A 98 -18.47 28.64 -13.93
N ASP A 99 -18.23 28.60 -12.61
CA ASP A 99 -17.82 29.79 -11.84
C ASP A 99 -16.48 30.35 -12.31
N VAL A 100 -15.49 29.49 -12.56
CA VAL A 100 -14.18 29.88 -13.12
C VAL A 100 -14.38 30.56 -14.48
N THR A 101 -15.16 29.94 -15.36
CA THR A 101 -15.43 30.46 -16.72
C THR A 101 -16.11 31.83 -16.68
N ASN A 102 -17.07 32.02 -15.76
CA ASN A 102 -17.76 33.29 -15.56
C ASN A 102 -16.80 34.39 -15.09
N LEU A 103 -15.91 34.09 -14.14
CA LEU A 103 -14.91 35.05 -13.66
C LEU A 103 -13.86 35.39 -14.72
N GLU A 104 -13.47 34.43 -15.57
CA GLU A 104 -12.59 34.68 -16.71
C GLU A 104 -13.25 35.61 -17.74
N ALA A 105 -14.55 35.42 -18.01
CA ALA A 105 -15.31 36.32 -18.87
C ALA A 105 -15.45 37.73 -18.28
N GLU A 106 -15.70 37.85 -16.98
CA GLU A 106 -15.77 39.15 -16.29
C GLU A 106 -14.42 39.87 -16.30
N LEU A 107 -13.32 39.14 -16.12
CA LEU A 107 -11.96 39.68 -16.22
C LEU A 107 -11.67 40.20 -17.64
N ALA A 108 -12.08 39.46 -18.68
CA ALA A 108 -11.93 39.91 -20.07
C ALA A 108 -12.81 41.14 -20.37
N ARG A 109 -14.02 41.21 -19.80
CA ARG A 109 -14.91 42.37 -19.92
C ARG A 109 -14.30 43.62 -19.27
N GLN A 110 -13.54 43.45 -18.18
CA GLN A 110 -12.91 44.56 -17.45
C GLN A 110 -11.94 45.37 -18.32
N ASP A 111 -11.28 44.76 -19.31
CA ASP A 111 -10.40 45.48 -20.25
C ASP A 111 -11.19 46.48 -21.10
N SER A 112 -12.41 46.14 -21.51
CA SER A 112 -13.29 47.05 -22.25
C SER A 112 -13.75 48.23 -21.38
N VAL A 113 -14.04 47.97 -20.10
CA VAL A 113 -14.39 49.02 -19.13
C VAL A 113 -13.20 49.98 -18.92
N ILE A 114 -11.97 49.45 -18.82
CA ILE A 114 -10.77 50.30 -18.70
C ILE A 114 -10.56 51.14 -19.96
N ALA A 115 -10.80 50.58 -21.15
CA ALA A 115 -10.73 51.32 -22.40
C ALA A 115 -11.75 52.47 -22.46
N GLU A 116 -12.98 52.24 -22.01
CA GLU A 116 -14.04 53.26 -21.91
C GLU A 116 -13.63 54.41 -20.98
N VAL A 117 -13.17 54.11 -19.76
CA VAL A 117 -12.77 55.14 -18.80
C VAL A 117 -11.52 55.90 -19.28
N ARG A 118 -10.59 55.22 -19.98
CA ARG A 118 -9.45 55.90 -20.63
C ARG A 118 -9.88 56.83 -21.76
N ALA A 119 -10.92 56.46 -22.52
CA ALA A 119 -11.46 57.33 -23.57
C ALA A 119 -12.07 58.62 -22.99
N ALA A 120 -12.70 58.56 -21.80
CA ALA A 120 -13.17 59.75 -21.09
C ALA A 120 -12.02 60.70 -20.74
N VAL A 121 -10.90 60.18 -20.20
CA VAL A 121 -9.70 60.98 -19.94
C VAL A 121 -9.16 61.66 -21.21
N LEU A 122 -9.17 60.96 -22.35
CA LEU A 122 -8.76 61.55 -23.62
C LEU A 122 -9.70 62.68 -24.09
N ALA A 123 -11.00 62.54 -23.88
CA ALA A 123 -11.97 63.60 -24.17
C ALA A 123 -11.73 64.84 -23.29
N ASP A 124 -11.52 64.65 -21.98
CA ASP A 124 -11.22 65.73 -21.04
C ASP A 124 -9.88 66.41 -21.35
N GLN A 125 -8.88 65.66 -21.83
CA GLN A 125 -7.62 66.24 -22.32
C GLN A 125 -7.83 67.18 -23.51
N ALA A 126 -8.72 66.83 -24.44
CA ALA A 126 -9.07 67.69 -25.56
C ALA A 126 -9.81 68.96 -25.10
N ASN A 127 -10.73 68.83 -24.13
CA ASN A 127 -11.44 69.97 -23.52
C ASN A 127 -10.48 70.90 -22.78
N LEU A 128 -9.55 70.36 -21.99
CA LEU A 128 -8.52 71.15 -21.32
C LEU A 128 -7.62 71.89 -22.30
N LEU A 129 -7.23 71.27 -23.42
CA LEU A 129 -6.45 71.94 -24.46
C LEU A 129 -7.19 73.15 -25.02
N PHE A 130 -8.48 72.99 -25.33
CA PHE A 130 -9.33 74.09 -25.78
C PHE A 130 -9.46 75.19 -24.72
N ALA A 131 -9.71 74.82 -23.45
CA ALA A 131 -9.80 75.76 -22.33
C ALA A 131 -8.49 76.56 -22.17
N ARG A 132 -7.32 75.92 -22.22
CA ARG A 132 -5.99 76.57 -22.17
C ARG A 132 -5.76 77.56 -23.30
N GLN A 133 -6.15 77.21 -24.51
CA GLN A 133 -6.06 78.12 -25.67
C GLN A 133 -6.95 79.34 -25.46
N ASN A 134 -8.16 79.16 -24.94
CA ASN A 134 -9.07 80.26 -24.60
C ASN A 134 -8.51 81.13 -23.47
N THR A 135 -8.01 80.55 -22.38
CA THR A 135 -7.38 81.31 -21.29
C THR A 135 -6.23 82.17 -21.81
N THR A 136 -5.36 81.61 -22.67
CA THR A 136 -4.25 82.33 -23.29
C THR A 136 -4.75 83.50 -24.14
N ARG A 137 -5.80 83.27 -24.94
CA ARG A 137 -6.44 84.30 -25.78
C ARG A 137 -7.00 85.44 -24.94
N TYR A 138 -7.81 85.14 -23.92
CA TYR A 138 -8.43 86.16 -23.07
C TYR A 138 -7.44 86.87 -22.16
N ARG A 139 -6.37 86.19 -21.71
CA ARG A 139 -5.27 86.81 -20.98
C ARG A 139 -4.54 87.85 -21.84
N ASN A 140 -4.25 87.53 -23.10
CA ASN A 140 -3.61 88.46 -24.03
C ASN A 140 -4.52 89.65 -24.39
N LEU A 141 -5.80 89.40 -24.65
CA LEU A 141 -6.79 90.46 -24.95
C LEU A 141 -6.95 91.44 -23.77
N SER A 142 -7.02 90.92 -22.55
CA SER A 142 -7.11 91.74 -21.33
C SER A 142 -5.82 92.55 -21.10
N ALA A 143 -4.64 91.96 -21.31
CA ALA A 143 -3.36 92.67 -21.18
C ALA A 143 -3.18 93.81 -22.20
N GLY A 144 -3.74 93.65 -23.41
CA GLY A 144 -3.77 94.68 -24.45
C GLY A 144 -4.88 95.73 -24.29
N GLY A 145 -5.69 95.66 -23.22
CA GLY A 145 -6.80 96.60 -22.95
C GLY A 145 -8.08 96.35 -23.76
N ALA A 146 -8.14 95.26 -24.55
CA ALA A 146 -9.26 94.94 -25.44
C ALA A 146 -10.29 93.96 -24.82
N GLY A 147 -10.04 93.41 -23.62
CA GLY A 147 -10.91 92.43 -22.96
C GLY A 147 -11.22 92.77 -21.49
N THR A 148 -12.31 92.21 -20.95
CA THR A 148 -12.74 92.46 -19.56
C THR A 148 -12.01 91.54 -18.56
N ILE A 149 -11.88 92.00 -17.30
CA ILE A 149 -11.30 91.20 -16.21
C ILE A 149 -12.17 89.97 -15.91
N GLU A 150 -13.49 90.11 -15.98
CA GLU A 150 -14.45 89.03 -15.79
C GLU A 150 -14.24 87.88 -16.80
N GLN A 151 -14.08 88.18 -18.09
CA GLN A 151 -13.83 87.17 -19.13
C GLN A 151 -12.53 86.41 -18.87
N LYS A 152 -11.47 87.12 -18.46
CA LYS A 152 -10.22 86.49 -18.05
C LYS A 152 -10.45 85.55 -16.86
N GLN A 153 -11.09 86.02 -15.78
CA GLN A 153 -11.34 85.22 -14.58
C GLN A 153 -12.21 83.99 -14.86
N SER A 154 -13.26 84.13 -15.68
CA SER A 154 -14.12 83.02 -16.10
C SER A 154 -13.33 81.97 -16.89
N SER A 155 -12.48 82.38 -17.84
CA SER A 155 -11.64 81.43 -18.58
C SER A 155 -10.61 80.71 -17.69
N GLU A 156 -10.02 81.42 -16.72
CA GLU A 156 -9.08 80.83 -15.76
C GLU A 156 -9.78 79.85 -14.80
N ALA A 157 -11.03 80.12 -14.41
CA ALA A 157 -11.84 79.20 -13.62
C ALA A 157 -12.20 77.94 -14.41
N HIS A 158 -12.63 78.10 -15.66
CA HIS A 158 -12.97 76.97 -16.53
C HIS A 158 -11.76 76.08 -16.85
N GLU A 159 -10.57 76.65 -17.08
CA GLU A 159 -9.35 75.84 -17.23
C GLU A 159 -9.07 74.99 -15.99
N LYS A 160 -9.25 75.55 -14.78
CA LYS A 160 -9.06 74.80 -13.53
C LYS A 160 -10.12 73.70 -13.35
N GLU A 161 -11.34 73.94 -13.79
CA GLU A 161 -12.42 72.95 -13.79
C GLU A 161 -12.07 71.75 -14.67
N GLU A 162 -11.61 71.97 -15.90
CA GLU A 162 -11.19 70.91 -16.82
C GLU A 162 -9.94 70.17 -16.30
N GLN A 163 -9.00 70.87 -15.64
CA GLN A 163 -7.87 70.20 -14.96
C GLN A 163 -8.36 69.28 -13.83
N ALA A 164 -9.37 69.70 -13.06
CA ALA A 164 -9.95 68.88 -12.02
C ALA A 164 -10.74 67.68 -12.59
N ALA A 165 -11.40 67.84 -13.75
CA ALA A 165 -12.09 66.77 -14.45
C ALA A 165 -11.12 65.65 -14.86
N ILE A 166 -9.99 65.99 -15.49
CA ILE A 166 -8.94 65.00 -15.82
C ILE A 166 -8.45 64.27 -14.56
N ALA A 167 -8.19 65.01 -13.46
CA ALA A 167 -7.71 64.40 -12.23
C ALA A 167 -8.74 63.41 -11.64
N ARG A 168 -10.04 63.74 -11.71
CA ARG A 168 -11.14 62.87 -11.31
C ARG A 168 -11.20 61.60 -12.16
N ASP A 169 -11.15 61.75 -13.48
CA ASP A 169 -11.30 60.63 -14.42
C ASP A 169 -10.06 59.73 -14.44
N GLN A 170 -8.87 60.30 -14.23
CA GLN A 170 -7.64 59.55 -14.01
C GLN A 170 -7.72 58.68 -12.76
N ALA A 171 -8.28 59.20 -11.66
CA ALA A 171 -8.55 58.38 -10.47
C ALA A 171 -9.57 57.26 -10.76
N GLY A 172 -10.52 57.51 -11.67
CA GLY A 172 -11.44 56.50 -12.22
C GLY A 172 -10.71 55.37 -12.97
N VAL A 173 -9.73 55.71 -13.82
CA VAL A 173 -8.89 54.71 -14.50
C VAL A 173 -8.14 53.86 -13.47
N ASP A 174 -7.52 54.49 -12.47
CA ASP A 174 -6.77 53.78 -11.43
C ASP A 174 -7.66 52.84 -10.63
N ALA A 175 -8.90 53.24 -10.32
CA ALA A 175 -9.89 52.39 -9.67
C ALA A 175 -10.28 51.18 -10.53
N ALA A 176 -10.56 51.40 -11.83
CA ALA A 176 -10.89 50.33 -12.77
C ALA A 176 -9.72 49.35 -12.96
N VAL A 177 -8.47 49.84 -13.00
CA VAL A 177 -7.28 48.99 -13.06
C VAL A 177 -7.11 48.18 -11.78
N ARG A 178 -7.35 48.77 -10.59
CA ARG A 178 -7.28 48.04 -9.31
C ARG A 178 -8.34 46.94 -9.21
N GLN A 179 -9.48 47.08 -9.88
CA GLN A 179 -10.51 46.05 -9.94
C GLN A 179 -10.00 44.73 -10.55
N ILE A 180 -9.04 44.79 -11.49
CA ILE A 180 -8.40 43.58 -12.04
C ILE A 180 -7.77 42.74 -10.94
N ALA A 181 -7.09 43.36 -9.97
CA ALA A 181 -6.44 42.62 -8.88
C ALA A 181 -7.48 41.90 -8.01
N VAL A 182 -8.64 42.51 -7.79
CA VAL A 182 -9.77 41.90 -7.06
C VAL A 182 -10.33 40.71 -7.82
N LEU A 183 -10.61 40.88 -9.13
CA LEU A 183 -11.14 39.81 -9.98
C LEU A 183 -10.15 38.64 -10.11
N LYS A 184 -8.84 38.91 -10.24
CA LYS A 184 -7.81 37.86 -10.21
C LYS A 184 -7.79 37.09 -8.89
N GLY A 185 -7.90 37.80 -7.76
CA GLY A 185 -8.00 37.15 -6.44
C GLY A 185 -9.24 36.26 -6.30
N GLN A 186 -10.37 36.68 -6.87
CA GLN A 186 -11.59 35.87 -6.92
C GLN A 186 -11.44 34.65 -7.84
N LEU A 187 -10.80 34.83 -9.01
CA LEU A 187 -10.53 33.75 -9.95
C LEU A 187 -9.64 32.66 -9.33
N GLU A 188 -8.57 33.05 -8.64
CA GLU A 188 -7.70 32.09 -7.95
C GLU A 188 -8.45 31.34 -6.83
N ARG A 189 -9.34 32.03 -6.11
CA ARG A 189 -10.22 31.35 -5.13
C ARG A 189 -11.15 30.34 -5.82
N ALA A 190 -11.77 30.70 -6.94
CA ALA A 190 -12.65 29.81 -7.69
C ALA A 190 -11.90 28.60 -8.24
N ARG A 191 -10.66 28.79 -8.74
CA ARG A 191 -9.76 27.69 -9.14
C ARG A 191 -9.45 26.75 -7.97
N GLY A 192 -9.25 27.30 -6.77
CA GLY A 192 -9.10 26.49 -5.55
C GLY A 192 -10.34 25.64 -5.23
N VAL A 193 -11.54 26.19 -5.40
CA VAL A 193 -12.80 25.45 -5.23
C VAL A 193 -12.95 24.35 -6.28
N LEU A 194 -12.60 24.63 -7.54
CA LEU A 194 -12.59 23.64 -8.62
C LEU A 194 -11.63 22.49 -8.31
N LEU A 195 -10.40 22.79 -7.86
CA LEU A 195 -9.42 21.77 -7.48
C LEU A 195 -9.93 20.87 -6.35
N ARG A 196 -10.60 21.46 -5.34
CA ARG A 196 -11.24 20.69 -4.27
C ARG A 196 -12.31 19.74 -4.82
N ALA A 197 -13.21 20.24 -5.67
CA ALA A 197 -14.27 19.42 -6.28
C ALA A 197 -13.70 18.27 -7.15
N GLN A 198 -12.58 18.50 -7.85
CA GLN A 198 -11.87 17.45 -8.59
C GLN A 198 -11.28 16.40 -7.63
N GLY A 199 -10.73 16.81 -6.49
CA GLY A 199 -10.28 15.92 -5.42
C GLY A 199 -11.42 15.06 -4.87
N ASP A 200 -12.58 15.67 -4.59
CA ASP A 200 -13.77 14.97 -4.11
C ASP A 200 -14.28 13.94 -5.13
N THR A 201 -14.23 14.28 -6.42
CA THR A 201 -14.56 13.33 -7.51
C THR A 201 -13.62 12.14 -7.50
N LYS A 202 -12.30 12.36 -7.40
CA LYS A 202 -11.31 11.28 -7.34
C LYS A 202 -11.51 10.39 -6.12
N GLN A 203 -11.87 10.95 -4.97
CA GLN A 203 -12.19 10.18 -3.77
C GLN A 203 -13.44 9.31 -3.98
N ALA A 204 -14.49 9.85 -4.61
CA ALA A 204 -15.69 9.10 -4.95
C ALA A 204 -15.41 7.96 -5.96
N GLU A 205 -14.56 8.20 -6.96
CA GLU A 205 -14.11 7.17 -7.91
C GLU A 205 -13.35 6.03 -7.21
N LEU A 206 -12.46 6.37 -6.27
CA LEU A 206 -11.74 5.37 -5.49
C LEU A 206 -12.70 4.55 -4.62
N ASN A 207 -13.64 5.21 -3.93
CA ASN A 207 -14.64 4.51 -3.12
C ASN A 207 -15.49 3.56 -3.96
N LEU A 208 -15.91 3.99 -5.15
CA LEU A 208 -16.62 3.13 -6.11
C LEU A 208 -15.75 1.95 -6.57
N SER A 209 -14.47 2.17 -6.84
CA SER A 209 -13.55 1.08 -7.21
C SER A 209 -13.38 0.04 -6.10
N TYR A 210 -13.51 0.45 -4.84
CA TYR A 210 -13.40 -0.44 -3.68
C TYR A 210 -14.65 -1.29 -3.44
N CYS A 211 -15.75 -1.02 -4.14
CA CYS A 211 -16.92 -1.91 -4.14
C CYS A 211 -16.59 -3.26 -4.79
N THR A 212 -15.65 -3.28 -5.73
CA THR A 212 -15.11 -4.52 -6.31
C THR A 212 -13.97 -5.02 -5.44
N ILE A 213 -14.05 -6.27 -4.98
CA ILE A 213 -13.06 -6.86 -4.06
C ILE A 213 -12.22 -7.88 -4.84
N PRO A 214 -11.01 -7.49 -5.29
CA PRO A 214 -10.15 -8.38 -6.06
C PRO A 214 -9.32 -9.31 -5.16
N ALA A 215 -8.84 -10.42 -5.73
CA ALA A 215 -7.84 -11.27 -5.10
C ALA A 215 -6.48 -10.56 -5.03
N PRO A 216 -5.82 -10.50 -3.86
CA PRO A 216 -4.52 -9.83 -3.72
C PRO A 216 -3.36 -10.63 -4.34
N VAL A 217 -3.49 -11.96 -4.40
CA VAL A 217 -2.48 -12.91 -4.87
C VAL A 217 -3.15 -14.08 -5.59
N ASP A 218 -2.38 -14.80 -6.41
CA ASP A 218 -2.81 -16.08 -6.98
C ASP A 218 -2.93 -17.13 -5.87
N GLY A 219 -3.98 -17.94 -5.90
CA GLY A 219 -4.17 -18.96 -4.86
C GLY A 219 -5.48 -19.73 -4.98
N VAL A 220 -5.84 -20.36 -3.87
CA VAL A 220 -7.11 -21.06 -3.71
C VAL A 220 -7.89 -20.40 -2.59
N VAL A 221 -9.18 -20.18 -2.81
CA VAL A 221 -10.08 -19.67 -1.77
C VAL A 221 -10.28 -20.75 -0.72
N GLY A 222 -9.96 -20.42 0.53
CA GLY A 222 -10.13 -21.32 1.67
C GLY A 222 -11.59 -21.45 2.06
N GLU A 223 -12.02 -20.65 3.04
CA GLU A 223 -13.41 -20.57 3.48
C GLU A 223 -13.96 -19.16 3.27
N ARG A 224 -15.18 -19.09 2.75
CA ARG A 224 -15.94 -17.84 2.63
C ARG A 224 -16.62 -17.48 3.96
N GLY A 225 -16.19 -16.37 4.56
CA GLY A 225 -16.76 -15.81 5.78
C GLY A 225 -18.06 -15.01 5.60
N VAL A 226 -18.45 -14.67 4.35
CA VAL A 226 -19.59 -13.77 4.08
C VAL A 226 -20.50 -14.29 2.96
N ARG A 227 -21.82 -14.12 3.10
CA ARG A 227 -22.83 -14.50 2.09
C ARG A 227 -23.45 -13.26 1.44
N VAL A 228 -24.04 -13.47 0.26
CA VAL A 228 -24.86 -12.45 -0.41
C VAL A 228 -25.94 -11.93 0.55
N GLY A 229 -26.12 -10.62 0.60
CA GLY A 229 -27.04 -9.93 1.50
C GLY A 229 -26.45 -9.53 2.86
N ALA A 230 -25.26 -10.02 3.22
CA ALA A 230 -24.58 -9.59 4.44
C ALA A 230 -24.04 -8.17 4.31
N TYR A 231 -24.03 -7.45 5.43
CA TYR A 231 -23.43 -6.12 5.56
C TYR A 231 -22.02 -6.25 6.11
N VAL A 232 -21.05 -5.58 5.48
CA VAL A 232 -19.63 -5.63 5.85
C VAL A 232 -19.09 -4.24 6.16
N HIS A 233 -18.09 -4.17 7.03
CA HIS A 233 -17.34 -2.96 7.37
C HIS A 233 -15.89 -3.08 6.90
N PRO A 234 -15.15 -1.95 6.76
CA PRO A 234 -13.73 -1.99 6.47
C PRO A 234 -12.98 -2.86 7.48
N GLY A 235 -12.19 -3.82 6.98
CA GLY A 235 -11.47 -4.78 7.81
C GLY A 235 -12.24 -6.05 8.20
N THR A 236 -13.54 -6.17 7.89
CA THR A 236 -14.26 -7.44 8.04
C THR A 236 -13.67 -8.49 7.08
N GLY A 237 -13.17 -9.61 7.60
CA GLY A 237 -12.64 -10.70 6.77
C GLY A 237 -13.75 -11.37 5.96
N ILE A 238 -13.68 -11.28 4.64
CA ILE A 238 -14.66 -11.86 3.71
C ILE A 238 -14.32 -13.29 3.35
N LEU A 239 -13.04 -13.55 3.07
CA LEU A 239 -12.49 -14.87 2.76
C LEU A 239 -10.97 -14.85 2.91
N ALA A 240 -10.35 -16.03 2.95
CA ALA A 240 -8.90 -16.18 2.89
C ALA A 240 -8.47 -16.75 1.53
N VAL A 241 -7.44 -16.15 0.93
CA VAL A 241 -6.75 -16.70 -0.24
C VAL A 241 -5.45 -17.35 0.20
N VAL A 242 -5.28 -18.62 -0.16
CA VAL A 242 -4.12 -19.44 0.20
C VAL A 242 -3.25 -19.65 -1.05
N PRO A 243 -2.01 -19.13 -1.09
CA PRO A 243 -1.08 -19.37 -2.18
C PRO A 243 -0.60 -20.82 -2.15
N THR A 244 -1.15 -21.67 -3.02
CA THR A 244 -0.84 -23.11 -3.03
C THR A 244 0.59 -23.43 -3.49
N GLN A 245 1.20 -22.52 -4.25
CA GLN A 245 2.59 -22.68 -4.74
C GLN A 245 3.64 -22.35 -3.67
N ALA A 246 3.23 -21.70 -2.57
CA ALA A 246 4.10 -21.30 -1.47
C ALA A 246 3.85 -22.15 -0.20
N ALA A 247 3.23 -23.32 -0.33
CA ALA A 247 3.05 -24.23 0.79
C ALA A 247 4.41 -24.74 1.30
N TYR A 248 4.56 -24.78 2.62
CA TYR A 248 5.75 -25.26 3.31
C TYR A 248 5.37 -26.21 4.43
N VAL A 249 6.34 -26.97 4.95
CA VAL A 249 6.12 -27.89 6.05
C VAL A 249 6.72 -27.31 7.32
N LEU A 250 5.93 -27.32 8.39
CA LEU A 250 6.42 -27.08 9.74
C LEU A 250 6.55 -28.42 10.45
N ALA A 251 7.78 -28.82 10.73
CA ALA A 251 8.11 -30.09 11.36
C ALA A 251 8.71 -29.85 12.75
N ASN A 252 8.06 -30.41 13.76
CA ASN A 252 8.46 -30.27 15.15
C ASN A 252 9.49 -31.34 15.51
N PHE A 253 10.75 -30.94 15.64
CA PHE A 253 11.85 -31.82 16.07
C PHE A 253 12.11 -31.66 17.55
N GLN A 254 12.50 -32.74 18.23
CA GLN A 254 12.98 -32.67 19.60
C GLN A 254 14.26 -31.84 19.67
N GLU A 255 14.45 -31.06 20.73
CA GLU A 255 15.66 -30.26 20.95
C GLU A 255 16.95 -31.08 20.77
N THR A 256 16.93 -32.34 21.20
CA THR A 256 18.06 -33.30 21.08
C THR A 256 18.39 -33.69 19.64
N GLN A 257 17.48 -33.52 18.70
CA GLN A 257 17.66 -33.86 17.28
C GLN A 257 18.30 -32.72 16.48
N LEU A 258 18.29 -31.49 17.00
CA LEU A 258 18.65 -30.28 16.26
C LEU A 258 20.15 -29.96 16.25
N THR A 259 20.96 -30.67 17.04
CA THR A 259 22.40 -30.39 17.22
C THR A 259 23.21 -30.23 15.93
N LYS A 260 22.80 -30.91 14.85
CA LYS A 260 23.49 -30.88 13.55
C LYS A 260 22.61 -30.34 12.41
N VAL A 261 21.40 -29.87 12.74
CA VAL A 261 20.47 -29.36 11.74
C VAL A 261 20.90 -27.95 11.35
N GLN A 262 21.03 -27.72 10.05
CA GLN A 262 21.44 -26.44 9.48
C GLN A 262 20.52 -26.05 8.33
N THR A 263 20.34 -24.75 8.16
CA THR A 263 19.63 -24.18 7.02
C THR A 263 20.27 -24.63 5.71
N GLY A 264 19.47 -25.11 4.77
CA GLY A 264 19.90 -25.60 3.46
C GLY A 264 20.15 -27.10 3.36
N GLN A 265 20.08 -27.85 4.46
CA GLN A 265 20.21 -29.32 4.42
C GLN A 265 19.03 -29.97 3.69
N ARG A 266 19.32 -31.09 3.03
CA ARG A 266 18.31 -31.87 2.28
C ARG A 266 17.37 -32.58 3.25
N ALA A 267 16.10 -32.59 2.90
CA ALA A 267 15.04 -33.28 3.60
C ALA A 267 14.17 -34.09 2.63
N THR A 268 13.61 -35.18 3.14
CA THR A 268 12.61 -35.98 2.45
C THR A 268 11.31 -35.90 3.23
N ILE A 269 10.21 -35.63 2.51
CA ILE A 269 8.88 -35.46 3.08
C ILE A 269 7.96 -36.52 2.48
N TRP A 270 7.30 -37.28 3.34
CA TRP A 270 6.24 -38.21 2.95
C TRP A 270 4.89 -37.63 3.35
N VAL A 271 4.00 -37.53 2.38
CA VAL A 271 2.62 -37.08 2.61
C VAL A 271 1.72 -38.30 2.60
N ASP A 272 0.89 -38.45 3.63
CA ASP A 272 0.03 -39.64 3.81
C ASP A 272 -0.92 -39.89 2.61
N THR A 273 -1.26 -38.84 1.87
CA THR A 273 -2.10 -38.95 0.66
C THR A 273 -1.38 -39.66 -0.49
N PHE A 274 -0.06 -39.69 -0.51
CA PHE A 274 0.75 -40.36 -1.53
C PHE A 274 2.04 -40.98 -0.94
N PRO A 275 1.91 -42.02 -0.09
CA PRO A 275 3.01 -42.54 0.73
C PRO A 275 4.18 -43.13 -0.08
N ASN A 276 3.93 -43.58 -1.31
CA ASN A 276 4.95 -44.16 -2.20
C ASN A 276 5.76 -43.11 -2.99
N HIS A 277 5.47 -41.83 -2.79
CA HIS A 277 6.08 -40.74 -3.56
C HIS A 277 6.72 -39.71 -2.62
N PRO A 278 7.96 -39.98 -2.13
CA PRO A 278 8.69 -39.02 -1.31
C PRO A 278 8.95 -37.72 -2.08
N LEU A 279 8.67 -36.58 -1.45
CA LEU A 279 8.99 -35.26 -1.97
C LEU A 279 10.33 -34.79 -1.44
N LYS A 280 11.12 -34.20 -2.32
CA LYS A 280 12.39 -33.56 -1.96
C LYS A 280 12.13 -32.16 -1.44
N ALA A 281 12.83 -31.79 -0.37
CA ALA A 281 12.73 -30.51 0.28
C ALA A 281 14.08 -30.11 0.87
N HIS A 282 14.17 -28.88 1.35
CA HIS A 282 15.32 -28.40 2.11
C HIS A 282 14.87 -27.67 3.37
N VAL A 283 15.75 -27.64 4.36
CA VAL A 283 15.55 -26.85 5.58
C VAL A 283 15.66 -25.37 5.21
N ASP A 284 14.60 -24.60 5.42
CA ASP A 284 14.59 -23.15 5.20
C ASP A 284 15.06 -22.40 6.45
N SER A 285 14.50 -22.75 7.61
CA SER A 285 14.79 -22.06 8.87
C SER A 285 14.37 -22.86 10.10
N LEU A 286 14.97 -22.53 11.24
CA LEU A 286 14.59 -23.06 12.56
C LEU A 286 13.90 -21.96 13.36
N ALA A 287 12.81 -22.29 14.04
CA ALA A 287 12.11 -21.32 14.88
C ALA A 287 12.99 -20.88 16.08
N PRO A 288 12.94 -19.59 16.48
CA PRO A 288 13.74 -19.09 17.59
C PRO A 288 13.23 -19.52 18.97
N ALA A 289 12.03 -20.12 19.06
CA ALA A 289 11.48 -20.64 20.31
C ALA A 289 10.55 -21.84 20.07
N THR A 290 10.22 -22.54 21.15
CA THR A 290 9.26 -23.65 21.14
C THR A 290 7.82 -23.12 21.05
N GLY A 291 6.89 -23.95 20.57
CA GLY A 291 5.47 -23.56 20.51
C GLY A 291 4.88 -23.17 21.86
N VAL A 292 5.38 -23.74 22.97
CA VAL A 292 4.94 -23.43 24.35
C VAL A 292 5.39 -22.03 24.78
N ALA A 293 6.54 -21.55 24.30
CA ALA A 293 7.04 -20.22 24.62
C ALA A 293 6.20 -19.10 23.98
N PHE A 294 5.59 -19.37 22.82
CA PHE A 294 4.69 -18.44 22.12
C PHE A 294 3.20 -18.62 22.47
N ALA A 295 2.85 -19.53 23.38
CA ALA A 295 1.47 -19.76 23.76
C ALA A 295 0.91 -18.56 24.56
N PRO A 296 -0.32 -18.08 24.29
CA PRO A 296 -0.94 -16.98 25.04
C PRO A 296 -1.09 -17.26 26.54
N ILE A 297 -1.17 -18.55 26.91
CA ILE A 297 -1.22 -19.03 28.28
C ILE A 297 -0.14 -20.10 28.42
N GLN A 298 0.83 -19.84 29.31
CA GLN A 298 1.88 -20.80 29.60
C GLN A 298 1.39 -21.80 30.65
N PRO A 299 1.67 -23.11 30.49
CA PRO A 299 1.44 -24.07 31.55
C PRO A 299 2.45 -23.84 32.67
N ASP A 300 2.01 -23.27 33.79
CA ASP A 300 2.82 -23.10 35.00
C ASP A 300 2.60 -24.29 35.95
N ASN A 301 3.69 -24.97 36.34
CA ASN A 301 3.63 -26.15 37.19
C ASN A 301 3.56 -25.75 38.67
N ALA A 302 2.34 -25.60 39.17
CA ALA A 302 2.04 -25.11 40.53
C ALA A 302 2.50 -26.00 41.72
N THR A 303 3.14 -27.15 41.48
CA THR A 303 3.40 -28.19 42.51
C THR A 303 4.88 -28.42 42.86
N GLY A 304 5.81 -27.59 42.37
CA GLY A 304 7.21 -27.60 42.82
C GLY A 304 8.09 -28.79 42.41
N ASN A 305 7.53 -29.82 41.76
CA ASN A 305 8.30 -30.92 41.17
C ASN A 305 8.58 -30.63 39.68
N PHE A 306 9.83 -30.23 39.36
CA PHE A 306 10.27 -30.03 37.99
C PHE A 306 10.63 -31.38 37.33
N THR A 307 9.91 -31.75 36.27
CA THR A 307 10.28 -32.89 35.40
C THR A 307 10.79 -32.34 34.08
N LYS A 308 12.04 -32.67 33.69
CA LYS A 308 12.60 -32.25 32.39
C LYS A 308 11.88 -32.99 31.26
N VAL A 309 11.08 -32.27 30.48
CA VAL A 309 10.44 -32.77 29.27
C VAL A 309 11.14 -32.16 28.06
N VAL A 310 11.53 -33.00 27.10
CA VAL A 310 12.17 -32.54 25.86
C VAL A 310 11.16 -31.72 25.08
N GLN A 311 11.53 -30.48 24.77
CA GLN A 311 10.69 -29.58 24.00
C GLN A 311 10.87 -29.82 22.51
N ARG A 312 9.85 -29.46 21.74
CA ARG A 312 9.90 -29.50 20.28
C ARG A 312 10.06 -28.10 19.71
N ILE A 313 10.99 -27.96 18.78
CA ILE A 313 11.23 -26.71 18.05
C ILE A 313 10.80 -26.93 16.60
N PRO A 314 9.89 -26.07 16.08
CA PRO A 314 9.50 -26.13 14.68
C PRO A 314 10.68 -25.82 13.76
N VAL A 315 10.86 -26.66 12.75
CA VAL A 315 11.76 -26.46 11.61
C VAL A 315 10.89 -26.26 10.39
N LYS A 316 11.13 -25.17 9.65
CA LYS A 316 10.45 -24.87 8.40
C LYS A 316 11.20 -25.52 7.24
N LEU A 317 10.47 -26.27 6.42
CA LEU A 317 10.98 -26.93 5.23
C LEU A 317 10.21 -26.50 3.99
N THR A 318 10.92 -26.26 2.90
CA THR A 318 10.39 -25.82 1.61
C THR A 318 10.61 -26.92 0.57
N PHE A 319 9.59 -27.17 -0.26
CA PHE A 319 9.68 -28.16 -1.32
C PHE A 319 10.61 -27.69 -2.44
N ASP A 320 11.38 -28.60 -3.02
CA ASP A 320 12.20 -28.31 -4.20
C ASP A 320 11.31 -28.13 -5.43
N ALA A 321 11.76 -27.29 -6.38
CA ALA A 321 11.06 -27.04 -7.63
C ALA A 321 10.91 -28.31 -8.50
N ASP A 322 10.01 -28.24 -9.50
CA ASP A 322 9.78 -29.28 -10.51
C ASP A 322 9.22 -30.62 -9.99
N GLN A 323 8.44 -30.58 -8.92
CA GLN A 323 7.73 -31.75 -8.37
C GLN A 323 6.21 -31.61 -8.54
N PRO A 324 5.59 -32.28 -9.54
CA PRO A 324 4.15 -32.17 -9.81
C PRO A 324 3.25 -32.55 -8.64
N LEU A 325 3.73 -33.42 -7.74
CA LEU A 325 3.01 -33.84 -6.54
C LEU A 325 3.07 -32.79 -5.42
N ALA A 326 4.12 -31.97 -5.35
CA ALA A 326 4.20 -30.87 -4.38
C ALA A 326 3.06 -29.85 -4.59
N ALA A 327 2.68 -29.59 -5.85
CA ALA A 327 1.54 -28.73 -6.19
C ALA A 327 0.16 -29.29 -5.76
N LYS A 328 0.08 -30.58 -5.42
CA LYS A 328 -1.16 -31.23 -4.94
C LYS A 328 -1.26 -31.27 -3.41
N VAL A 329 -0.18 -30.92 -2.71
CA VAL A 329 -0.17 -30.83 -1.25
C VAL A 329 -1.09 -29.70 -0.82
N ARG A 330 -1.91 -29.96 0.21
CA ARG A 330 -2.83 -28.98 0.78
C ARG A 330 -2.41 -28.64 2.21
N VAL A 331 -2.69 -27.40 2.59
CA VAL A 331 -2.54 -26.92 3.96
C VAL A 331 -3.35 -27.81 4.92
N GLY A 332 -2.77 -28.15 6.06
CA GLY A 332 -3.35 -29.02 7.08
C GLY A 332 -3.05 -30.50 6.91
N MET A 333 -2.45 -30.94 5.79
CA MET A 333 -2.02 -32.34 5.65
C MET A 333 -0.91 -32.69 6.64
N SER A 334 -1.04 -33.85 7.30
CA SER A 334 0.02 -34.45 8.10
C SER A 334 1.10 -35.05 7.20
N VAL A 335 2.35 -34.91 7.62
CA VAL A 335 3.51 -35.42 6.88
C VAL A 335 4.55 -36.00 7.82
N GLU A 336 5.35 -36.91 7.30
CA GLU A 336 6.57 -37.40 7.95
C GLU A 336 7.77 -36.73 7.28
N VAL A 337 8.76 -36.33 8.09
CA VAL A 337 9.94 -35.60 7.63
C VAL A 337 11.20 -36.28 8.11
N ASN A 338 12.15 -36.44 7.20
CA ASN A 338 13.51 -36.88 7.51
C ASN A 338 14.53 -35.87 6.96
N ILE A 339 15.36 -35.29 7.83
CA ILE A 339 16.45 -34.37 7.46
C ILE A 339 17.77 -35.14 7.43
N ASP A 340 18.52 -35.02 6.33
CA ASP A 340 19.88 -35.53 6.20
C ASP A 340 20.91 -34.48 6.65
N THR A 341 21.38 -34.59 7.88
CA THR A 341 22.38 -33.68 8.47
C THR A 341 23.80 -33.89 7.95
N SER A 342 24.05 -34.93 7.15
CA SER A 342 25.34 -35.12 6.45
C SER A 342 25.38 -34.44 5.08
N SER A 343 24.22 -34.04 4.57
CA SER A 343 24.12 -33.30 3.31
C SER A 343 24.81 -31.94 3.43
N LYS A 344 25.41 -31.51 2.32
CA LYS A 344 25.96 -30.16 2.24
C LYS A 344 24.80 -29.16 2.23
N PRO A 345 24.80 -28.16 3.13
CA PRO A 345 23.83 -27.08 3.05
C PRO A 345 23.87 -26.40 1.68
N GLU A 346 22.72 -26.24 1.04
CA GLU A 346 22.54 -25.56 -0.25
C GLU A 346 21.52 -24.41 -0.09
N GLY A 347 21.67 -23.32 -0.84
CA GLY A 347 20.76 -22.17 -0.79
C GLY A 347 21.39 -20.87 -0.26
N PRO A 348 20.59 -19.78 -0.16
CA PRO A 348 21.11 -18.42 0.09
C PRO A 348 21.79 -18.26 1.46
N HIS A 349 21.39 -19.06 2.45
CA HIS A 349 21.86 -18.97 3.83
C HIS A 349 22.76 -20.13 4.27
N ALA A 350 23.12 -21.02 3.33
CA ALA A 350 23.89 -22.24 3.58
C ALA A 350 25.30 -22.01 4.19
N GLY A 351 25.88 -20.81 4.01
CA GLY A 351 27.20 -20.44 4.53
C GLY A 351 27.18 -19.31 5.56
N ASP A 352 26.00 -18.92 6.07
CA ASP A 352 25.87 -17.80 7.00
C ASP A 352 25.83 -18.32 8.45
N ASN A 353 26.86 -18.00 9.22
CA ASN A 353 27.00 -18.41 10.62
C ASN A 353 25.85 -17.94 11.53
N ARG A 354 25.07 -16.94 11.13
CA ARG A 354 23.89 -16.50 11.89
C ARG A 354 22.78 -17.56 11.93
N TYR A 355 22.80 -18.52 11.01
CA TYR A 355 21.79 -19.57 10.86
C TYR A 355 22.33 -20.96 11.25
N VAL A 356 23.52 -21.00 11.83
CA VAL A 356 24.14 -22.22 12.36
C VAL A 356 23.88 -22.24 13.86
N TRP A 357 23.18 -23.28 14.32
CA TRP A 357 23.02 -23.58 15.74
C TRP A 357 24.37 -24.10 16.25
N HIS A 358 25.10 -23.32 17.06
CA HIS A 358 26.40 -23.71 17.62
C HIS A 358 26.28 -24.51 18.91
#